data_AF-A0A173ZC83-F1
#
_entry.id   AF-A0A173ZC83-F1
#
_cell.length_a   1.000
_cell.length_b   1.000
_cell.length_c   1.000
_cell.angle_alpha   90.00
_cell.angle_beta   90.00
_cell.angle_gamma   90.00
#
_symmetry.space_group_name_H-M   'P 1'
#
loop_
_entity.id
_entity.type
_entity.pdbx_description
1 polymer ?
#
loop_
_entity_poly.entity_id
_entity_poly.type
_entity_poly.pdbx_seq_one_letter_code
_entity_poly.pdbx_strand_id
1 'polypeptide(L)'
;MQLKKLIDKGVNINQLDEKERVPLQYLINLKYTDEELEPLYQIWFAQNSILVNHKNAWRKTPLEIAEQMPYRASLLERMKKYE
;
A
#
# COMPACT_ATOMS: atom_id res chain seq x y z
N MET A 1 11.79 -3.03 -11.23
CA MET A 1 11.51 -3.91 -12.39
C MET A 1 10.98 -5.31 -12.02
N GLN A 2 11.28 -5.89 -10.85
CA GLN A 2 10.76 -7.22 -10.47
C GLN A 2 9.27 -7.22 -10.09
N LEU A 3 8.79 -6.23 -9.31
CA LEU A 3 7.37 -6.17 -8.90
C LEU A 3 6.40 -6.03 -10.07
N LYS A 4 6.69 -5.13 -11.02
CA LYS A 4 5.84 -4.96 -12.22
C LYS A 4 5.65 -6.29 -12.95
N LYS A 5 6.73 -7.07 -13.12
CA LYS A 5 6.64 -8.41 -13.73
C LYS A 5 5.77 -9.40 -12.94
N LEU A 6 5.73 -9.28 -11.61
CA LEU A 6 4.89 -10.11 -10.75
C LEU A 6 3.41 -9.71 -10.88
N ILE A 7 3.13 -8.41 -10.88
CA ILE A 7 1.77 -7.88 -11.09
C ILE A 7 1.28 -8.25 -12.50
N ASP A 8 2.11 -8.09 -13.53
CA ASP A 8 1.80 -8.48 -14.91
C ASP A 8 1.52 -9.99 -15.02
N LYS A 9 2.01 -10.81 -14.08
CA LYS A 9 1.72 -12.26 -13.97
C LYS A 9 0.48 -12.59 -13.13
N GLY A 10 -0.28 -11.59 -12.69
CA GLY A 10 -1.54 -11.76 -11.96
C GLY A 10 -1.39 -11.92 -10.44
N VAL A 11 -0.27 -11.48 -9.84
CA VAL A 11 -0.16 -11.44 -8.37
C VAL A 11 -1.25 -10.55 -7.79
N ASN A 12 -1.97 -11.07 -6.79
CA ASN A 12 -2.98 -10.32 -6.07
C ASN A 12 -2.32 -9.33 -5.08
N ILE A 13 -2.33 -8.05 -5.44
CA ILE A 13 -1.78 -6.96 -4.60
C ILE A 13 -2.59 -6.70 -3.31
N ASN A 14 -3.76 -7.32 -3.16
CA ASN A 14 -4.63 -7.22 -2.00
C ASN A 14 -4.72 -8.54 -1.21
N GLN A 15 -3.80 -9.47 -1.46
CA GLN A 15 -3.80 -10.77 -0.79
C GLN A 15 -3.71 -10.58 0.73
N LEU A 16 -4.73 -11.03 1.45
CA LEU A 16 -4.74 -10.99 2.91
C LEU A 16 -3.78 -12.04 3.48
N ASP A 17 -3.08 -11.66 4.55
CA ASP A 17 -2.34 -12.60 5.39
C ASP A 17 -3.18 -13.11 6.57
N GLU A 18 -2.56 -13.90 7.44
CA GLU A 18 -3.19 -14.47 8.64
C GLU A 18 -3.74 -13.43 9.65
N LYS A 19 -3.34 -12.16 9.53
CA LYS A 19 -3.77 -11.05 10.39
C LYS A 19 -4.66 -10.06 9.64
N GLU A 20 -5.22 -10.48 8.50
CA GLU A 20 -6.06 -9.67 7.63
C GLU A 20 -5.35 -8.40 7.14
N ARG A 21 -4.02 -8.44 7.03
CA ARG A 21 -3.27 -7.31 6.48
C ARG A 21 -3.25 -7.41 4.97
N VAL A 22 -3.59 -6.31 4.31
CA VAL A 22 -3.30 -6.15 2.88
C VAL A 22 -1.81 -5.81 2.69
N PRO A 23 -1.18 -6.22 1.58
CA PRO A 23 0.24 -5.98 1.32
C PRO A 23 0.66 -4.50 1.40
N LEU A 24 -0.24 -3.57 1.08
CA LEU A 24 -0.01 -2.13 1.21
C LEU A 24 0.39 -1.71 2.64
N GLN A 25 -0.09 -2.40 3.69
CA GLN A 25 0.29 -2.11 5.08
C GLN A 25 1.78 -2.40 5.36
N TYR A 26 2.39 -3.32 4.63
CA TYR A 26 3.83 -3.56 4.73
C TYR A 26 4.62 -2.44 4.05
N LEU A 27 4.14 -1.96 2.90
CA LEU A 27 4.74 -0.86 2.15
C LEU A 27 4.77 0.44 2.99
N ILE A 28 3.72 0.72 3.76
CA ILE A 28 3.68 1.85 4.71
C ILE A 28 4.81 1.76 5.75
N ASN A 29 5.11 0.54 6.24
CA ASN A 29 6.08 0.29 7.32
C ASN A 29 7.53 0.11 6.86
N LEU A 30 7.81 0.20 5.55
CA LEU A 30 9.17 0.11 5.04
C LEU A 30 10.06 1.23 5.60
N LYS A 31 11.35 0.95 5.76
CA LYS A 31 12.36 1.90 6.29
C LYS A 31 12.99 2.75 5.17
N TYR A 32 12.20 3.13 4.17
CA TYR A 32 12.59 3.97 3.02
C TYR A 32 11.73 5.23 2.97
N THR A 33 12.27 6.33 2.46
CA THR A 33 11.53 7.58 2.26
C THR A 33 10.49 7.42 1.15
N ASP A 34 9.52 8.34 1.08
CA ASP A 34 8.56 8.35 -0.03
C ASP A 34 9.24 8.58 -1.39
N GLU A 35 10.33 9.36 -1.44
CA GLU A 35 11.11 9.57 -2.68
C GLU A 35 11.78 8.27 -3.16
N GLU A 36 12.36 7.50 -2.24
CA GLU A 36 12.98 6.21 -2.57
C GLU A 36 11.94 5.17 -3.02
N LEU A 37 10.72 5.26 -2.51
CA LEU A 37 9.61 4.38 -2.85
C LEU A 37 8.78 4.86 -4.04
N GLU A 38 9.07 6.03 -4.62
CA GLU A 38 8.26 6.59 -5.71
C GLU A 38 8.12 5.63 -6.91
N PRO A 39 9.19 4.95 -7.40
CA PRO A 39 9.03 3.97 -8.49
C PRO A 39 8.13 2.79 -8.10
N LEU A 40 8.11 2.41 -6.82
CA LEU A 40 7.23 1.37 -6.30
C LEU A 40 5.78 1.86 -6.26
N TYR A 41 5.54 3.10 -5.81
CA TYR A 41 4.21 3.70 -5.78
C TYR A 41 3.58 3.78 -7.17
N GLN A 42 4.34 4.20 -8.19
CA GLN A 42 3.85 4.27 -9.56
C GLN A 42 3.36 2.91 -10.07
N ILE A 43 4.10 1.83 -9.78
CA ILE A 43 3.70 0.46 -10.18
C ILE A 43 2.48 -0.01 -9.38
N TRP A 44 2.48 0.26 -8.07
CA TRP A 44 1.44 -0.22 -7.15
C TRP A 44 0.09 0.45 -7.40
N PHE A 45 0.07 1.77 -7.53
CA PHE A 45 -1.15 2.55 -7.72
C PHE A 45 -1.59 2.64 -9.19
N ALA A 46 -0.84 2.07 -10.14
CA ALA A 46 -1.35 1.82 -11.49
C ALA A 46 -2.48 0.76 -11.52
N GLN A 47 -2.75 0.09 -10.40
CA GLN A 47 -3.82 -0.91 -10.29
C GLN A 47 -5.14 -0.25 -9.87
N ASN A 48 -6.27 -0.70 -10.44
CA ASN A 48 -7.58 -0.05 -10.26
C ASN A 48 -8.30 -0.38 -8.95
N SER A 49 -7.84 -1.38 -8.19
CA SER A 49 -8.60 -1.94 -7.07
C SER A 49 -7.80 -1.96 -5.77
N ILE A 50 -7.18 -0.84 -5.38
CA ILE A 50 -6.37 -0.78 -4.15
C ILE A 50 -7.28 -0.79 -2.91
N LEU A 51 -7.05 -1.73 -1.97
CA LEU A 51 -7.76 -1.73 -0.70
C LEU A 51 -7.10 -0.80 0.31
N VAL A 52 -7.61 0.43 0.42
CA VAL A 52 -7.13 1.44 1.39
C VAL A 52 -7.95 1.49 2.69
N ASN A 53 -9.18 0.97 2.65
CA ASN A 53 -10.16 0.98 3.76
C ASN A 53 -10.38 -0.40 4.43
N HIS A 54 -9.65 -1.44 4.00
CA HIS A 54 -9.76 -2.77 4.61
C HIS A 54 -9.15 -2.78 6.01
N LYS A 55 -9.90 -3.27 6.99
CA LYS A 55 -9.45 -3.36 8.40
C LYS A 55 -8.68 -4.66 8.62
N ASN A 56 -7.49 -4.55 9.20
CA ASN A 56 -6.77 -5.70 9.72
C ASN A 56 -7.37 -6.22 11.05
N ALA A 57 -6.77 -7.27 11.61
CA ALA A 57 -7.18 -7.87 12.89
C ALA A 57 -7.20 -6.90 14.09
N TRP A 58 -6.50 -5.76 14.00
CA TRP A 58 -6.51 -4.68 15.01
C TRP A 58 -7.49 -3.56 14.69
N ARG A 59 -8.40 -3.78 13.74
CA ARG A 59 -9.39 -2.80 13.26
C ARG A 59 -8.77 -1.54 12.65
N LYS A 60 -7.55 -1.63 12.12
CA LYS A 60 -6.83 -0.52 11.47
C LYS A 60 -6.84 -0.66 9.96
N THR A 61 -7.15 0.42 9.25
CA THR A 61 -7.03 0.49 7.79
C THR A 61 -5.63 0.95 7.36
N PRO A 62 -5.20 0.63 6.13
CA PRO A 62 -4.00 1.25 5.55
C PRO A 62 -3.99 2.79 5.67
N LEU A 63 -5.11 3.46 5.39
CA LEU A 63 -5.21 4.92 5.50
C LEU A 63 -4.93 5.39 6.93
N GLU A 64 -5.62 4.82 7.92
CA GLU A 64 -5.44 5.17 9.33
C GLU A 64 -4.00 4.94 9.81
N ILE A 65 -3.31 3.92 9.30
CA ILE A 65 -1.90 3.67 9.64
C ILE A 65 -1.00 4.75 9.02
N ALA A 66 -1.20 5.07 7.73
CA ALA A 66 -0.40 6.08 7.04
C ALA A 66 -0.58 7.49 7.64
N GLU A 67 -1.78 7.83 8.10
CA GLU A 67 -2.08 9.11 8.78
C GLU A 67 -1.26 9.33 10.06
N GLN A 68 -0.86 8.25 10.74
CA GLN A 68 -0.04 8.32 11.96
C GLN A 68 1.46 8.52 11.67
N MET A 69 1.86 8.54 10.41
CA MET A 69 3.26 8.53 9.99
C MET A 69 3.57 9.78 9.16
N PRO A 70 4.07 10.88 9.76
CA PRO A 70 4.28 12.15 9.05
C PRO A 70 5.16 12.04 7.81
N TYR A 71 6.09 11.09 7.79
CA TYR A 71 6.98 10.82 6.64
C TYR A 71 6.33 10.00 5.51
N ARG A 72 5.03 9.68 5.59
CA ARG A 72 4.23 9.01 4.56
C ARG A 72 3.23 9.94 3.88
N ALA A 73 3.49 11.25 3.90
CA ALA A 73 2.58 12.24 3.34
C ALA A 73 2.24 12.00 1.86
N SER A 74 3.25 11.68 1.01
CA SER A 74 2.99 11.45 -0.41
C SER A 74 2.21 10.16 -0.65
N LEU A 75 2.53 9.11 0.11
CA LEU A 75 1.77 7.87 0.07
C LEU A 75 0.31 8.08 0.49
N LEU A 76 0.09 8.82 1.58
CA LEU A 76 -1.23 9.14 2.09
C LEU A 76 -2.08 9.89 1.06
N GLU A 77 -1.52 10.89 0.38
CA GLU A 77 -2.20 11.62 -0.69
C GLU A 77 -2.66 10.72 -1.85
N ARG A 78 -1.86 9.70 -2.20
CA ARG A 78 -2.22 8.73 -3.25
C ARG A 78 -3.36 7.84 -2.79
N MET A 79 -3.31 7.36 -1.55
CA MET A 79 -4.32 6.46 -0.99
C MET A 79 -5.69 7.12 -0.88
N LYS A 80 -5.75 8.41 -0.56
CA LYS A 80 -6.99 9.19 -0.48
C LYS A 80 -7.77 9.26 -1.81
N LYS A 81 -7.13 8.94 -2.95
CA LYS A 81 -7.82 8.87 -4.26
C LYS A 81 -8.67 7.60 -4.43
N TYR A 82 -8.53 6.65 -3.52
CA TYR A 82 -9.22 5.35 -3.52
C TYR A 82 -10.13 5.18 -2.31
N GLU A 83 -10.35 6.25 -1.54
CA GLU A 83 -11.38 6.30 -0.50
C GLU A 83 -12.78 6.24 -1.12
#